data_AF-A0A956QKL7-F1
#
_entry.id   AF-A0A956QKL7-F1
#
_cell.length_a   1.000
_cell.length_b   1.000
_cell.length_c   1.000
_cell.angle_alpha   90.00
_cell.angle_beta   90.00
_cell.angle_gamma   90.00
#
_symmetry.space_group_name_H-M   'P 1'
#
loop_
_entity.id
_entity.type
_entity.pdbx_description
1 polymer ?
#
loop_
_entity_poly.entity_id
_entity_poly.type
_entity_poly.pdbx_seq_one_letter_code
_entity_poly.pdbx_strand_id
1 'polypeptide(L)'
;MRHVWLLVLLLLVGAGADERPRARELGIKPGIYQPGPHNAITDVAGVLVGQVTLVEGEGKLIPGQGPVRTGVTAILPCADPWTKRFTVGTFLLNGNGEMTGLAYLDDMAWLETPILLTNTLNVGKV
;
A
#
# COMPACT_ATOMS: atom_id res chain seq x y z
N MET A 1 33.68 11.49 -43.20
CA MET A 1 32.87 12.00 -42.06
C MET A 1 31.54 11.26 -42.10
N ARG A 2 31.41 10.22 -41.27
CA ARG A 2 30.29 9.24 -41.30
C ARG A 2 29.36 9.60 -40.14
N HIS A 3 28.17 10.12 -40.44
CA HIS A 3 27.18 10.41 -39.42
C HIS A 3 26.44 9.12 -39.04
N VAL A 4 26.67 8.73 -37.78
CA VAL A 4 26.03 7.66 -37.04
C VAL A 4 24.63 8.12 -36.65
N TRP A 5 23.61 7.34 -36.99
CA TRP A 5 22.29 7.44 -36.35
C TRP A 5 21.84 6.02 -35.99
N LEU A 6 22.23 5.57 -34.79
CA LEU A 6 21.65 4.41 -34.14
C LEU A 6 20.47 4.89 -33.31
N LEU A 7 19.27 4.74 -33.88
CA LEU A 7 18.00 4.83 -33.15
C LEU A 7 17.91 3.62 -32.22
N VAL A 8 18.18 3.83 -30.92
CA VAL A 8 17.85 2.86 -29.88
C VAL A 8 16.35 2.99 -29.60
N LEU A 9 15.58 2.07 -30.15
CA LEU A 9 14.16 1.90 -29.84
C LEU A 9 14.07 1.30 -28.43
N LEU A 10 13.82 2.13 -27.42
CA LEU A 10 13.52 1.65 -26.07
C LEU A 10 12.09 1.10 -26.07
N LEU A 11 11.96 -0.22 -26.27
CA LEU A 11 10.71 -0.93 -26.03
C LEU A 11 10.41 -0.87 -24.53
N LEU A 12 9.52 0.03 -24.14
CA LEU A 12 8.79 -0.05 -22.87
C LEU A 12 7.91 -1.30 -22.93
N VAL A 13 8.49 -2.45 -22.61
CA VAL A 13 7.70 -3.61 -22.20
C VAL A 13 7.12 -3.27 -20.84
N GLY A 14 5.97 -2.59 -20.85
CA GLY A 14 5.10 -2.56 -19.69
C GLY A 14 4.75 -4.01 -19.37
N ALA A 15 5.20 -4.50 -18.22
CA ALA A 15 4.75 -5.77 -17.69
C ALA A 15 3.24 -5.68 -17.49
N GLY A 16 2.47 -6.18 -18.45
CA GLY A 16 1.03 -6.34 -18.32
C GLY A 16 0.77 -7.32 -17.19
N ALA A 17 0.47 -6.82 -16.00
CA ALA A 17 -0.16 -7.64 -14.98
C ALA A 17 -1.54 -8.02 -15.53
N ASP A 18 -1.78 -9.31 -15.70
CA ASP A 18 -3.10 -9.85 -16.05
C ASP A 18 -4.11 -9.26 -15.06
N GLU A 19 -5.10 -8.50 -15.56
CA GLU A 19 -6.00 -7.73 -14.72
C GLU A 19 -6.88 -8.72 -13.92
N ARG A 20 -6.51 -8.94 -12.65
CA ARG A 20 -7.25 -9.86 -11.78
C ARG A 20 -8.65 -9.30 -11.53
N PRO A 21 -9.71 -10.07 -11.80
CA PRO A 21 -11.07 -9.55 -11.67
C PRO A 21 -11.40 -9.23 -10.21
N ARG A 22 -12.09 -8.12 -9.98
CA ARG A 22 -12.65 -7.76 -8.68
C ARG A 22 -13.93 -8.53 -8.41
N ALA A 23 -14.32 -8.63 -7.13
CA ALA A 23 -15.51 -9.40 -6.72
C ALA A 23 -16.79 -9.04 -7.50
N ARG A 24 -17.02 -7.75 -7.77
CA ARG A 24 -18.22 -7.27 -8.50
C ARG A 24 -18.21 -7.64 -9.98
N GLU A 25 -17.03 -7.74 -10.60
CA GLU A 25 -16.87 -8.20 -11.99
C GLU A 25 -17.18 -9.69 -12.11
N LEU A 26 -17.04 -10.45 -11.01
CA LEU A 26 -17.46 -11.84 -10.89
C LEU A 26 -18.92 -12.01 -10.45
N GLY A 27 -19.70 -10.91 -10.39
CA GLY A 27 -21.11 -10.95 -9.98
C GLY A 27 -21.35 -10.94 -8.46
N ILE A 28 -20.30 -10.91 -7.63
CA ILE A 28 -20.41 -10.86 -6.16
C ILE A 28 -20.58 -9.39 -5.74
N LYS A 29 -21.74 -9.05 -5.18
CA LYS A 29 -22.10 -7.67 -4.80
C LYS A 29 -22.40 -7.57 -3.30
N PRO A 30 -21.39 -7.41 -2.43
CA PRO A 30 -21.62 -7.24 -0.99
C PRO A 30 -22.30 -5.90 -0.69
N GLY A 31 -23.23 -5.93 0.29
CA GLY A 31 -23.95 -4.76 0.78
C GLY A 31 -25.02 -4.22 -0.17
N ILE A 32 -25.68 -3.15 0.25
CA ILE A 32 -26.79 -2.51 -0.50
C ILE A 32 -26.41 -1.19 -1.16
N TYR A 33 -25.26 -0.61 -0.83
CA TYR A 33 -24.79 0.66 -1.36
C TYR A 33 -23.93 0.50 -2.61
N GLN A 34 -23.99 1.49 -3.51
CA GLN A 34 -23.10 1.56 -4.67
C GLN A 34 -21.71 2.05 -4.24
N PRO A 35 -20.64 1.48 -4.79
CA PRO A 35 -19.29 1.96 -4.53
C PRO A 35 -19.04 3.32 -5.23
N GLY A 36 -17.96 4.00 -4.82
CA GLY A 36 -17.43 5.13 -5.58
C GLY A 36 -16.85 4.70 -6.94
N PRO A 37 -16.44 5.67 -7.78
CA PRO A 37 -15.96 5.41 -9.14
C PRO A 37 -14.78 4.43 -9.21
N HIS A 38 -13.86 4.49 -8.26
CA HIS A 38 -12.71 3.61 -8.21
C HIS A 38 -12.97 2.33 -7.39
N ASN A 39 -14.06 2.30 -6.61
CA ASN A 39 -14.38 1.24 -5.65
C ASN A 39 -13.15 0.95 -4.75
N ALA A 40 -12.55 2.02 -4.23
CA ALA A 40 -11.30 2.00 -3.47
C ALA A 40 -11.27 3.12 -2.43
N ILE A 41 -10.36 3.04 -1.45
CA ILE A 41 -10.24 4.07 -0.39
C ILE A 41 -9.91 5.46 -0.95
N THR A 42 -9.27 5.54 -2.11
CA THR A 42 -8.93 6.79 -2.81
C THR A 42 -10.15 7.48 -3.43
N ASP A 43 -11.34 6.89 -3.37
CA ASP A 43 -12.60 7.61 -3.64
C ASP A 43 -12.85 8.72 -2.59
N VAL A 44 -12.20 8.64 -1.42
CA VAL A 44 -12.17 9.74 -0.44
C VAL A 44 -11.17 10.80 -0.88
N ALA A 45 -11.65 12.01 -1.15
CA ALA A 45 -10.84 13.10 -1.68
C ALA A 45 -9.63 13.41 -0.78
N GLY A 46 -8.44 13.48 -1.39
CA GLY A 46 -7.18 13.78 -0.70
C GLY A 46 -6.45 12.55 -0.17
N VAL A 47 -7.12 11.39 -0.06
CA VAL A 47 -6.46 10.14 0.34
C VAL A 47 -5.62 9.59 -0.81
N LEU A 48 -4.35 9.32 -0.52
CA LEU A 48 -3.41 8.71 -1.47
C LEU A 48 -2.91 7.37 -0.91
N VAL A 49 -2.60 6.44 -1.81
CA VAL A 49 -2.02 5.14 -1.47
C VAL A 49 -0.78 4.91 -2.32
N GLY A 50 0.32 4.53 -1.68
CA GLY A 50 1.57 4.13 -2.33
C GLY A 50 1.98 2.73 -1.91
N GLN A 51 2.60 1.98 -2.80
CA GLN A 51 3.06 0.62 -2.51
C GLN A 51 4.49 0.40 -3.01
N VAL A 52 5.25 -0.33 -2.22
CA VAL A 52 6.52 -0.93 -2.62
C VAL A 52 6.40 -2.43 -2.40
N THR A 53 6.61 -3.20 -3.47
CA THR A 53 6.59 -4.66 -3.44
C THR A 53 7.98 -5.19 -3.76
N LEU A 54 8.53 -6.01 -2.87
CA LEU A 54 9.84 -6.63 -3.00
C LEU A 54 9.66 -8.13 -3.25
N VAL A 55 10.10 -8.55 -4.44
CA VAL A 55 10.04 -9.94 -4.92
C VAL A 55 11.40 -10.30 -5.48
N GLU A 56 12.19 -11.04 -4.71
CA GLU A 56 13.56 -11.39 -5.07
C GLU A 56 13.90 -12.82 -4.65
N GLY A 57 14.74 -13.49 -5.44
CA GLY A 57 15.16 -14.88 -5.19
C GLY A 57 14.03 -15.90 -5.33
N GLU A 58 14.43 -17.18 -5.38
CA GLU A 58 13.56 -18.35 -5.55
C GLU A 58 14.12 -19.55 -4.79
N GLY A 59 13.34 -20.62 -4.67
CA GLY A 59 13.78 -21.88 -4.06
C GLY A 59 13.68 -21.90 -2.53
N LYS A 60 14.58 -22.66 -1.90
CA LYS A 60 14.54 -22.94 -0.45
C LYS A 60 14.81 -21.66 0.36
N LEU A 61 14.05 -21.48 1.44
CA LEU A 61 14.28 -20.41 2.41
C LEU A 61 15.67 -20.53 3.06
N ILE A 62 16.42 -19.42 2.98
CA ILE A 62 17.65 -19.16 3.73
C ILE A 62 17.39 -17.90 4.59
N PRO A 63 17.28 -18.05 5.93
CA PRO A 63 17.04 -16.92 6.82
C PRO A 63 18.06 -15.79 6.63
N GLY A 64 17.56 -14.55 6.54
CA GLY A 64 18.38 -13.36 6.29
C GLY A 64 18.77 -13.12 4.83
N GLN A 65 18.41 -14.01 3.90
CA GLN A 65 18.74 -13.87 2.47
C GLN A 65 17.51 -13.91 1.56
N GLY A 66 16.62 -14.88 1.72
CA GLY A 66 15.43 -14.99 0.87
C GLY A 66 14.89 -16.42 0.73
N PRO A 67 13.91 -16.66 -0.16
CA PRO A 67 13.36 -15.69 -1.10
C PRO A 67 12.60 -14.56 -0.40
N VAL A 68 12.71 -13.34 -0.93
CA VAL A 68 12.07 -12.14 -0.41
C VAL A 68 10.69 -12.00 -1.06
N ARG A 69 9.64 -11.98 -0.25
CA ARG A 69 8.26 -11.69 -0.67
C ARG A 69 7.64 -10.76 0.37
N THR A 70 7.93 -9.47 0.27
CA THR A 70 7.49 -8.48 1.26
C THR A 70 7.24 -7.12 0.63
N GLY A 71 6.93 -6.11 1.43
CA GLY A 71 6.66 -4.77 0.94
C GLY A 71 6.17 -3.85 2.03
N VAL A 72 5.85 -2.62 1.62
CA VAL A 72 5.20 -1.61 2.46
C VAL A 72 4.08 -0.96 1.65
N THR A 73 2.93 -0.74 2.28
CA THR A 73 1.86 0.11 1.75
C THR A 73 1.75 1.34 2.64
N ALA A 74 1.77 2.53 2.04
CA ALA A 74 1.53 3.80 2.72
C ALA A 74 0.15 4.32 2.36
N ILE A 75 -0.63 4.72 3.36
CA ILE A 75 -1.89 5.43 3.20
C ILE A 75 -1.70 6.83 3.77
N LEU A 76 -1.76 7.82 2.90
CA LEU A 76 -1.63 9.22 3.27
C LEU A 76 -3.03 9.85 3.31
N PRO A 77 -3.53 10.30 4.49
CA PRO A 77 -4.89 10.81 4.60
C PRO A 77 -5.08 12.18 3.92
N CYS A 78 -4.02 12.99 3.84
CA CYS A 78 -3.96 14.22 3.06
C CYS A 78 -2.49 14.62 2.80
N ALA A 79 -2.25 15.62 1.95
CA ALA A 79 -0.89 16.07 1.60
C ALA A 79 0.00 16.49 2.78
N ASP A 80 -0.58 16.95 3.90
CA ASP A 80 0.14 17.41 5.08
C ASP A 80 -0.63 17.04 6.37
N PRO A 81 -0.54 15.78 6.83
CA PRO A 81 -1.29 15.31 7.99
C PRO A 81 -0.80 15.90 9.31
N TRP A 82 0.45 16.38 9.36
CA TRP A 82 1.04 16.97 10.55
C TRP A 82 0.34 18.28 10.93
N THR A 83 0.10 19.16 9.95
CA THR A 83 -0.59 20.43 10.18
C THR A 83 -2.11 20.31 10.05
N LYS A 84 -2.60 19.37 9.24
CA LYS A 84 -4.04 19.11 9.01
C LYS A 84 -4.45 17.75 9.57
N ARG A 85 -4.45 17.67 10.90
CA ARG A 85 -4.77 16.45 11.65
C ARG A 85 -6.18 15.96 11.36
N PHE A 86 -6.34 14.65 11.31
CA PHE A 86 -7.65 13.99 11.22
C PHE A 86 -8.04 13.39 12.56
N THR A 87 -9.33 13.41 12.88
CA THR A 87 -9.86 12.62 14.00
C THR A 87 -9.77 11.14 13.66
N VAL A 88 -9.29 10.32 14.58
CA VAL A 88 -9.11 8.89 14.39
C VAL A 88 -9.73 8.11 15.54
N GLY A 89 -10.18 6.88 15.23
CA GLY A 89 -10.62 5.90 16.22
C GLY A 89 -10.04 4.54 15.91
N THR A 90 -9.74 3.78 16.95
CA THR A 90 -9.16 2.43 16.88
C THR A 90 -10.14 1.41 17.46
N PHE A 91 -10.00 0.15 17.06
CA PHE A 91 -10.74 -0.95 17.68
C PHE A 91 -9.89 -2.22 17.63
N LEU A 92 -9.71 -2.85 18.79
CA LEU A 92 -8.94 -4.08 18.92
C LEU A 92 -9.88 -5.29 18.94
N LEU A 93 -10.00 -6.00 17.81
CA LEU A 93 -10.74 -7.26 17.77
C LEU A 93 -9.96 -8.39 18.45
N ASN A 94 -8.67 -8.54 18.11
CA ASN A 94 -7.74 -9.49 18.70
C ASN A 94 -6.32 -8.92 18.68
N GLY A 95 -5.60 -9.04 19.80
CA GLY A 95 -4.28 -8.42 20.00
C GLY A 95 -3.08 -9.21 19.50
N ASN A 96 -3.25 -10.26 18.68
CA ASN A 96 -2.13 -11.03 18.14
C ASN A 96 -1.52 -10.35 16.90
N GLY A 97 -0.95 -9.17 17.10
CA GLY A 97 -0.32 -8.33 16.07
C GLY A 97 0.44 -7.17 16.69
N GLU A 98 1.01 -6.31 15.85
CA GLU A 98 1.74 -5.12 16.30
C GLU A 98 1.25 -3.89 15.53
N MET A 99 1.08 -2.78 16.24
CA MET A 99 0.66 -1.49 15.70
C MET A 99 1.22 -0.36 16.57
N THR A 100 2.32 0.22 16.09
CA THR A 100 2.93 1.38 16.76
C THR A 100 2.02 2.59 16.66
N GLY A 101 1.94 3.37 17.74
CA GLY A 101 1.14 4.59 17.81
C GLY A 101 -0.24 4.44 18.46
N LEU A 102 -0.71 3.23 18.76
CA LEU A 102 -2.05 3.02 19.36
C LEU A 102 -2.30 3.86 20.61
N ALA A 103 -1.38 3.84 21.59
CA ALA A 103 -1.54 4.62 22.82
C ALA A 103 -1.65 6.14 22.57
N TYR A 104 -0.97 6.65 21.54
CA TYR A 104 -1.08 8.05 21.13
C TYR A 104 -2.44 8.35 20.49
N LEU A 105 -2.91 7.47 19.60
CA LEU A 105 -4.22 7.63 18.96
C LEU A 105 -5.36 7.54 19.98
N ASP A 106 -5.25 6.68 20.98
CA ASP A 106 -6.26 6.52 22.03
C ASP A 106 -6.33 7.73 22.97
N ASP A 107 -5.20 8.41 23.23
CA ASP A 107 -5.14 9.59 24.09
C ASP A 107 -5.51 10.88 23.35
N MET A 108 -4.91 11.11 22.18
CA MET A 108 -5.04 12.38 21.44
C MET A 108 -6.18 12.38 20.42
N ALA A 109 -6.63 11.21 19.97
CA ALA A 109 -7.61 11.04 18.89
C ALA A 109 -7.23 11.77 17.59
N TRP A 110 -5.93 11.95 17.34
CA TRP A 110 -5.40 12.61 16.13
C TRP A 110 -4.50 11.68 15.32
N LEU A 111 -4.79 11.59 14.02
CA LEU A 111 -3.87 11.04 13.02
C LEU A 111 -3.10 12.18 12.35
N GLU A 112 -1.80 12.20 12.58
CA GLU A 112 -0.88 13.26 12.10
C GLU A 112 0.27 12.74 11.24
N THR A 113 0.29 11.44 10.97
CA THR A 113 1.28 10.75 10.14
C THR A 113 0.61 9.90 9.07
N PRO A 114 1.34 9.44 8.03
CA PRO A 114 0.86 8.39 7.14
C PRO A 114 0.66 7.08 7.91
N ILE A 115 -0.31 6.26 7.49
CA ILE A 115 -0.47 4.90 8.00
C ILE A 115 0.40 3.98 7.13
N LEU A 116 1.31 3.24 7.77
CA LEU A 116 2.21 2.33 7.08
C LEU A 116 1.86 0.88 7.44
N LEU A 117 1.67 0.05 6.42
CA LEU A 117 1.38 -1.37 6.54
C LEU A 117 2.56 -2.17 6.00
N THR A 118 3.15 -3.02 6.84
CA THR A 118 4.34 -3.83 6.52
C THR A 118 4.25 -5.19 7.20
N ASN A 119 5.28 -6.04 7.03
CA ASN A 119 5.36 -7.32 7.72
C ASN A 119 5.74 -7.16 9.21
N THR A 120 5.46 -8.19 10.01
CA THR A 120 5.64 -8.22 11.46
C THR A 120 7.03 -7.79 11.94
N LEU A 121 8.09 -8.20 11.24
CA LEU A 121 9.47 -7.94 11.68
C LEU A 121 10.05 -6.64 11.13
N ASN A 122 9.34 -5.97 10.20
CA ASN A 122 9.75 -4.69 9.65
C ASN A 122 9.13 -3.48 10.37
N VAL A 123 8.25 -3.68 11.36
CA VAL A 123 7.60 -2.58 12.09
C VAL A 123 8.61 -1.59 12.63
N GLY A 124 9.67 -2.03 13.32
CA GLY A 124 10.67 -1.12 13.89
C GLY A 124 11.57 -0.43 12.86
N LYS A 125 11.57 -0.89 11.59
CA LYS A 125 12.35 -0.27 10.50
C LYS A 125 11.54 0.80 9.75
N VAL A 126 10.21 0.66 9.74
CA VAL A 126 9.25 1.50 9.03
C VAL A 126 8.81 2.63 9.95
#